data_AF-A0A7D4PZ41-F1
#
_entry.id   AF-A0A7D4PZ41-F1
#
_cell.length_a   1.000
_cell.length_b   1.000
_cell.length_c   1.000
_cell.angle_alpha   90.00
_cell.angle_beta   90.00
_cell.angle_gamma   90.00
#
_symmetry.space_group_name_H-M   'P 1'
#
loop_
_entity.id
_entity.type
_entity.pdbx_description
1 polymer ?
#
loop_
_entity_poly.entity_id
_entity_poly.type
_entity_poly.pdbx_seq_one_letter_code
_entity_poly.pdbx_strand_id
1 'polypeptide(L)'
;MFSIESVPDSYKDTIMSALVPLVFLTGAIDGLSGKEMRRPGSIGRLTLRKFISGIDSVVATMRLLLCGQIAGAAIIARNQIETWTEARAALTDTTKQRSESHADFVARTWSRPISRSHASAGTASRVFDDPEQYVSVVEPDVEHTHIRLSTGEELCPAGIWGLLSEVLHGREGTAVSAWDAYCLDPAQLGESEAVLGLVLDALRVGMFQIRGEIRLLAIDGDIPMIDELLRQTAEEFSVAADDDGANPPAPGALPPSSHFVSPPLSFMAPLSPGEGLSPAAVGQLADAAKAFELVKQGRRPAGRLYRDDELMTTVFGWHRFRSARAAQEALDIEERLLPDEFDERVLQHRSTIWAFVTEATALVGLWQSPGPSRDAALLAASTLRSAWWLWLEDDDRAMSILRTVLEQTARLRVWRLKPEKALKLESRSTPRDWIEAAGWKRLAPLNSALGEFAHVTSRSDWNAARLVLTDIQDSPERDDAPFTARRSSLELVTSLLAIEVCEQNQALSPSIADALRELFHEVGAFPQDEARFVEDRLRAIHAYQTRSTDQGSKS
;
A
#
# COMPACT_ATOMS: atom_id res chain seq x y z
N MET A 1 -2.25 3.57 21.59
CA MET A 1 -1.08 2.67 21.43
C MET A 1 -1.63 1.30 21.12
N PHE A 2 -1.30 0.73 19.96
CA PHE A 2 -1.90 -0.52 19.47
C PHE A 2 -1.54 -1.69 20.38
N SER A 3 -2.44 -2.66 20.46
CA SER A 3 -2.14 -3.98 21.00
C SER A 3 -1.34 -4.81 19.97
N ILE A 4 -0.27 -4.27 19.38
CA ILE A 4 0.61 -5.04 18.47
C ILE A 4 1.17 -6.26 19.21
N GLU A 5 1.35 -6.13 20.52
CA GLU A 5 1.75 -7.22 21.40
C GLU A 5 0.71 -8.35 21.46
N SER A 6 -0.58 -8.09 21.20
CA SER A 6 -1.61 -9.14 21.13
C SER A 6 -1.70 -9.85 19.79
N VAL A 7 -0.95 -9.42 18.77
CA VAL A 7 -0.87 -10.17 17.50
C VAL A 7 -0.25 -11.55 17.78
N PRO A 8 -0.92 -12.67 17.44
CA PRO A 8 -0.40 -14.00 17.74
C PRO A 8 0.95 -14.28 17.10
N ASP A 9 1.80 -15.06 17.76
CA ASP A 9 3.13 -15.40 17.22
C ASP A 9 3.03 -16.20 15.92
N SER A 10 2.04 -17.09 15.77
CA SER A 10 1.78 -17.83 14.52
C SER A 10 1.50 -16.90 13.33
N TYR A 11 0.83 -15.78 13.58
CA TYR A 11 0.56 -14.76 12.58
C TYR A 11 1.86 -14.04 12.17
N LYS A 12 2.70 -13.66 13.15
CA LYS A 12 4.01 -13.04 12.90
C LYS A 12 4.95 -13.99 12.17
N ASP A 13 5.01 -15.25 12.59
CA ASP A 13 5.83 -16.30 11.97
C ASP A 13 5.46 -16.47 10.49
N THR A 14 4.16 -16.48 10.19
CA THR A 14 3.64 -16.58 8.81
C THR A 14 4.12 -15.40 7.96
N ILE A 15 4.01 -14.16 8.47
CA ILE A 15 4.48 -12.95 7.77
C ILE A 15 5.99 -12.98 7.59
N MET A 16 6.75 -13.27 8.64
CA MET A 16 8.21 -13.26 8.60
C MET A 16 8.74 -14.33 7.66
N SER A 17 8.11 -15.51 7.56
CA SER A 17 8.52 -16.56 6.63
C SER A 17 8.48 -16.11 5.16
N ALA A 18 7.57 -15.19 4.81
CA ALA A 18 7.48 -14.64 3.46
C ALA A 18 8.64 -13.69 3.12
N LEU A 19 9.44 -13.24 4.09
CA LEU A 19 10.59 -12.35 3.87
C LEU A 19 11.88 -13.07 3.48
N VAL A 20 11.93 -14.41 3.48
CA VAL A 20 13.16 -15.15 3.15
C VAL A 20 13.80 -14.68 1.82
N PRO A 21 13.04 -14.49 0.72
CA PRO A 21 13.62 -14.02 -0.55
C PRO A 21 14.26 -12.63 -0.46
N LEU A 22 13.80 -11.78 0.46
CA LEU A 22 14.23 -10.39 0.59
C LEU A 22 15.74 -10.27 0.81
N VAL A 23 16.34 -11.17 1.59
CA VAL A 23 17.78 -11.19 1.88
C VAL A 23 18.58 -11.33 0.58
N PHE A 24 18.20 -12.29 -0.26
CA PHE A 24 18.88 -12.59 -1.51
C PHE A 24 18.66 -11.49 -2.55
N LEU A 25 17.42 -10.98 -2.66
CA LEU A 25 17.08 -9.92 -3.59
C LEU A 25 17.80 -8.61 -3.25
N THR A 26 17.88 -8.26 -1.97
CA THR A 26 18.61 -7.07 -1.50
C THR A 26 20.10 -7.19 -1.81
N GLY A 27 20.71 -8.34 -1.49
CA GLY A 27 22.12 -8.60 -1.81
C GLY A 27 22.42 -8.54 -3.31
N ALA A 28 21.53 -9.10 -4.14
CA ALA A 28 21.65 -9.07 -5.60
C ALA A 28 21.54 -7.64 -6.17
N ILE A 29 20.55 -6.86 -5.72
CA ILE A 29 20.38 -5.46 -6.14
C ILE A 29 21.60 -4.63 -5.76
N ASP A 30 22.14 -4.81 -4.55
CA ASP A 30 23.34 -4.07 -4.13
C ASP A 30 24.58 -4.45 -4.94
N GLY A 31 24.69 -5.72 -5.33
CA GLY A 31 25.71 -6.20 -6.27
C GLY A 31 25.61 -5.52 -7.63
N LEU A 32 24.39 -5.28 -8.12
CA LEU A 32 24.12 -4.58 -9.39
C LEU A 32 24.23 -3.05 -9.29
N SER A 33 23.91 -2.47 -8.13
CA SER A 33 23.78 -1.01 -7.97
C SER A 33 25.11 -0.30 -7.75
N GLY A 34 26.09 -0.99 -7.18
CA GLY A 34 27.34 -0.38 -6.75
C GLY A 34 27.12 0.67 -5.66
N LYS A 35 26.85 0.26 -4.42
CA LYS A 35 26.89 1.07 -3.15
C LYS A 35 26.13 2.42 -3.09
N GLU A 36 25.40 2.87 -4.11
CA GLU A 36 24.62 4.10 -4.01
C GLU A 36 23.40 3.92 -3.08
N MET A 37 23.48 4.48 -1.87
CA MET A 37 22.37 4.57 -0.92
C MET A 37 21.34 5.60 -1.45
N ARG A 38 20.09 5.19 -1.71
CA ARG A 38 19.03 6.04 -2.29
C ARG A 38 17.73 6.00 -1.47
N ARG A 39 16.96 7.10 -1.52
CA ARG A 39 15.66 7.28 -0.81
C ARG A 39 14.65 6.20 -1.20
N PRO A 40 13.94 5.57 -0.24
CA PRO A 40 12.80 4.70 -0.54
C PRO A 40 11.78 5.42 -1.43
N GLY A 41 11.24 4.75 -2.46
CA GLY A 41 10.21 5.32 -3.34
C GLY A 41 10.68 6.29 -4.45
N SER A 42 11.96 6.67 -4.56
CA SER A 42 12.45 7.60 -5.60
C SER A 42 12.79 6.91 -6.95
N ILE A 43 12.30 7.43 -8.10
CA ILE A 43 12.44 6.82 -9.46
C ILE A 43 13.53 7.48 -10.33
N GLY A 44 14.36 6.69 -11.02
CA GLY A 44 15.43 7.09 -11.98
C GLY A 44 16.46 5.97 -12.21
N ARG A 45 17.35 6.05 -13.21
CA ARG A 45 17.91 4.85 -13.94
C ARG A 45 16.91 3.69 -13.92
N LEU A 46 15.86 3.86 -14.73
CA LEU A 46 14.52 3.27 -14.63
C LEU A 46 14.43 1.86 -14.02
N THR A 47 15.26 0.90 -14.46
CA THR A 47 15.12 -0.52 -14.07
C THR A 47 15.54 -0.82 -12.62
N LEU A 48 16.71 -0.35 -12.18
CA LEU A 48 17.21 -0.68 -10.83
C LEU A 48 16.38 -0.02 -9.73
N ARG A 49 15.92 1.22 -9.94
CA ARG A 49 15.02 1.88 -8.96
C ARG A 49 13.66 1.21 -8.90
N LYS A 50 13.19 0.58 -9.98
CA LYS A 50 11.97 -0.23 -9.95
C LYS A 50 12.11 -1.42 -8.99
N PHE A 51 13.24 -2.13 -9.00
CA PHE A 51 13.47 -3.24 -8.05
C PHE A 51 13.56 -2.76 -6.60
N ILE A 52 14.28 -1.68 -6.34
CA ILE A 52 14.39 -1.09 -5.00
C ILE A 52 12.98 -0.68 -4.50
N SER A 53 12.19 -0.01 -5.34
CA SER A 53 10.82 0.38 -5.01
C SER A 53 9.91 -0.84 -4.75
N GLY A 54 10.07 -1.91 -5.53
CA GLY A 54 9.37 -3.18 -5.31
C GLY A 54 9.72 -3.84 -3.98
N ILE A 55 11.01 -3.90 -3.65
CA ILE A 55 11.49 -4.40 -2.36
C ILE A 55 11.00 -3.53 -1.19
N ASP A 56 11.14 -2.20 -1.30
CA ASP A 56 10.65 -1.27 -0.29
C ASP A 56 9.12 -1.36 -0.16
N SER A 57 8.41 -1.90 -1.17
CA SER A 57 6.99 -2.31 -1.13
C SER A 57 6.72 -3.58 -0.40
N VAL A 58 7.52 -4.62 -0.57
CA VAL A 58 7.44 -5.79 0.30
C VAL A 58 7.61 -5.38 1.77
N VAL A 59 8.63 -4.57 2.08
CA VAL A 59 8.90 -4.15 3.48
C VAL A 59 7.78 -3.30 4.07
N ALA A 60 7.24 -2.34 3.31
CA ALA A 60 6.13 -1.52 3.79
C ALA A 60 4.88 -2.37 4.04
N THR A 61 4.53 -3.27 3.10
CA THR A 61 3.41 -4.20 3.28
C THR A 61 3.59 -5.06 4.53
N MET A 62 4.79 -5.60 4.75
CA MET A 62 5.11 -6.45 5.90
C MET A 62 5.01 -5.68 7.21
N ARG A 63 5.50 -4.44 7.25
CA ARG A 63 5.33 -3.56 8.41
C ARG A 63 3.85 -3.38 8.74
N LEU A 64 3.01 -3.08 7.75
CA LEU A 64 1.58 -2.92 7.94
C LEU A 64 0.93 -4.21 8.47
N LEU A 65 1.26 -5.36 7.87
CA LEU A 65 0.78 -6.67 8.34
C LEU A 65 1.18 -6.95 9.80
N LEU A 66 2.44 -6.74 10.16
CA LEU A 66 2.92 -6.92 11.54
C LEU A 66 2.23 -5.96 12.54
N CYS A 67 1.67 -4.85 12.05
CA CYS A 67 0.87 -3.92 12.84
C CYS A 67 -0.64 -4.20 12.78
N GLY A 68 -1.07 -5.29 12.13
CA GLY A 68 -2.48 -5.65 11.93
C GLY A 68 -3.22 -4.82 10.87
N GLN A 69 -2.52 -3.95 10.14
CA GLN A 69 -3.07 -3.05 9.13
C GLN A 69 -3.18 -3.74 7.76
N ILE A 70 -3.92 -4.86 7.70
CA ILE A 70 -4.00 -5.71 6.51
C ILE A 70 -4.65 -4.96 5.33
N ALA A 71 -5.62 -4.07 5.53
CA ALA A 71 -6.25 -3.34 4.43
C ALA A 71 -5.25 -2.45 3.68
N GLY A 72 -4.40 -1.70 4.41
CA GLY A 72 -3.31 -0.93 3.82
C GLY A 72 -2.29 -1.82 3.11
N ALA A 73 -1.96 -2.97 3.72
CA ALA A 73 -1.07 -3.97 3.14
C ALA A 73 -1.61 -4.54 1.81
N ALA A 74 -2.91 -4.85 1.76
CA ALA A 74 -3.60 -5.33 0.56
C ALA A 74 -3.53 -4.32 -0.59
N ILE A 75 -3.66 -3.02 -0.30
CA ILE A 75 -3.54 -1.96 -1.30
C ILE A 75 -2.14 -1.95 -1.93
N ILE A 76 -1.09 -1.98 -1.10
CA ILE A 76 0.29 -2.00 -1.61
C ILE A 76 0.56 -3.29 -2.40
N ALA A 77 0.10 -4.45 -1.91
CA ALA A 77 0.29 -5.73 -2.58
C ALA A 77 -0.43 -5.79 -3.94
N ARG A 78 -1.65 -5.24 -4.02
CA ARG A 78 -2.40 -5.10 -5.27
C ARG A 78 -1.64 -4.23 -6.27
N ASN A 79 -1.06 -3.11 -5.82
CA ASN A 79 -0.24 -2.24 -6.66
C ASN A 79 1.04 -2.96 -7.14
N GLN A 80 1.64 -3.82 -6.30
CA GLN A 80 2.77 -4.65 -6.72
C GLN A 80 2.39 -5.60 -7.85
N ILE A 81 1.24 -6.28 -7.76
CA ILE A 81 0.78 -7.16 -8.84
C ILE A 81 0.60 -6.40 -10.15
N GLU A 82 0.00 -5.21 -10.13
CA GLU A 82 -0.11 -4.37 -11.34
C GLU A 82 1.26 -3.99 -11.90
N THR A 83 2.14 -3.49 -11.03
CA THR A 83 3.50 -3.04 -11.40
C THR A 83 4.30 -4.14 -12.10
N TRP A 84 4.24 -5.35 -11.56
CA TRP A 84 5.00 -6.51 -12.04
C TRP A 84 4.32 -7.21 -13.20
N THR A 85 2.98 -7.16 -13.27
CA THR A 85 2.25 -7.58 -14.47
C THR A 85 2.64 -6.70 -15.66
N GLU A 86 2.70 -5.38 -15.50
CA GLU A 86 3.16 -4.51 -16.59
C GLU A 86 4.61 -4.75 -16.98
N ALA A 87 5.48 -4.96 -15.99
CA ALA A 87 6.88 -5.29 -16.23
C ALA A 87 6.99 -6.55 -17.11
N ARG A 88 6.24 -7.59 -16.73
CA ARG A 88 6.17 -8.85 -17.45
C ARG A 88 5.52 -8.69 -18.82
N ALA A 89 4.50 -7.85 -18.95
CA ALA A 89 3.84 -7.56 -20.22
C ALA A 89 4.84 -6.99 -21.24
N ALA A 90 5.72 -6.08 -20.81
CA ALA A 90 6.79 -5.56 -21.64
C ALA A 90 7.81 -6.64 -22.07
N LEU A 91 8.12 -7.59 -21.19
CA LEU A 91 9.05 -8.70 -21.48
C LEU A 91 8.46 -9.82 -22.36
N THR A 92 7.14 -9.87 -22.47
CA THR A 92 6.39 -10.90 -23.22
C THR A 92 5.71 -10.33 -24.47
N ASP A 93 5.98 -9.06 -24.80
CA ASP A 93 5.32 -8.30 -25.86
C ASP A 93 3.79 -8.46 -25.81
N THR A 94 3.25 -8.28 -24.60
CA THR A 94 1.83 -8.46 -24.30
C THR A 94 1.19 -7.09 -24.13
N THR A 95 0.21 -6.78 -24.96
CA THR A 95 -0.65 -5.60 -24.80
C THR A 95 -2.06 -6.02 -24.44
N LYS A 96 -2.72 -5.29 -23.54
CA LYS A 96 -4.14 -5.50 -23.23
C LYS A 96 -5.01 -5.16 -24.43
N GLN A 97 -5.99 -6.02 -24.72
CA GLN A 97 -6.97 -5.77 -25.76
C GLN A 97 -8.11 -4.90 -25.22
N ARG A 98 -8.74 -4.09 -26.09
CA ARG A 98 -9.76 -3.12 -25.65
C ARG A 98 -10.95 -3.73 -24.89
N SER A 99 -11.36 -4.94 -25.27
CA SER A 99 -12.50 -5.67 -24.69
C SER A 99 -12.10 -6.71 -23.64
N GLU A 100 -10.81 -6.88 -23.39
CA GLU A 100 -10.29 -7.88 -22.47
C GLU A 100 -10.38 -7.34 -21.04
N SER A 101 -10.86 -8.18 -20.11
CA SER A 101 -10.90 -7.79 -18.70
C SER A 101 -9.47 -7.67 -18.14
N HIS A 102 -9.32 -6.95 -17.02
CA HIS A 102 -8.02 -6.88 -16.37
C HIS A 102 -7.53 -8.25 -15.89
N ALA A 103 -8.42 -9.10 -15.36
CA ALA A 103 -8.06 -10.44 -14.91
C ALA A 103 -7.59 -11.33 -16.07
N ASP A 104 -8.27 -11.29 -17.22
CA ASP A 104 -7.85 -12.00 -18.44
C ASP A 104 -6.48 -11.52 -18.94
N PHE A 105 -6.27 -10.20 -18.93
CA PHE A 105 -4.98 -9.61 -19.31
C PHE A 105 -3.85 -10.09 -18.38
N VAL A 106 -4.09 -10.10 -17.07
CA VAL A 106 -3.14 -10.62 -16.08
C VAL A 106 -2.86 -12.09 -16.39
N ALA A 107 -3.88 -12.94 -16.47
CA ALA A 107 -3.75 -14.37 -16.74
C ALA A 107 -2.93 -14.64 -18.02
N ARG A 108 -3.25 -13.95 -19.12
CA ARG A 108 -2.54 -14.08 -20.39
C ARG A 108 -1.09 -13.60 -20.31
N THR A 109 -0.83 -12.48 -19.63
CA THR A 109 0.52 -11.94 -19.43
C THR A 109 1.40 -12.90 -18.64
N TRP A 110 0.86 -13.47 -17.57
CA TRP A 110 1.61 -14.40 -16.73
C TRP A 110 1.86 -15.76 -17.41
N SER A 111 0.97 -16.16 -18.31
CA SER A 111 1.08 -17.39 -19.12
C SER A 111 2.10 -17.36 -20.23
N ARG A 112 2.53 -16.18 -20.66
CA ARG A 112 3.51 -16.09 -21.74
C ARG A 112 4.93 -16.34 -21.22
N PRO A 113 5.72 -17.16 -21.91
CA PRO A 113 7.13 -17.29 -21.60
C PRO A 113 7.84 -15.95 -21.87
N ILE A 114 8.78 -15.60 -20.99
CA ILE A 114 9.60 -14.39 -21.17
C ILE A 114 10.44 -14.54 -22.45
N SER A 115 10.30 -13.61 -23.39
CA SER A 115 11.13 -13.55 -24.59
C SER A 115 12.46 -12.90 -24.24
N ARG A 116 13.60 -13.54 -24.54
CA ARG A 116 14.95 -13.02 -24.22
C ARG A 116 15.35 -11.72 -24.94
N SER A 117 14.45 -11.12 -25.73
CA SER A 117 14.72 -9.88 -26.45
C SER A 117 14.55 -8.67 -25.53
N HIS A 118 15.58 -8.34 -24.74
CA HIS A 118 15.69 -7.07 -24.01
C HIS A 118 15.84 -5.83 -24.93
N ALA A 119 15.94 -6.04 -26.25
CA ALA A 119 16.05 -4.96 -27.22
C ALA A 119 14.72 -4.20 -27.35
N SER A 120 14.59 -3.17 -26.53
CA SER A 120 13.45 -2.25 -26.40
C SER A 120 12.22 -2.85 -25.72
N ALA A 121 12.19 -2.77 -24.38
CA ALA A 121 10.94 -2.60 -23.68
C ALA A 121 10.32 -1.27 -24.17
N GLY A 122 9.57 -1.33 -25.27
CA GLY A 122 8.79 -0.21 -25.76
C GLY A 122 7.80 0.22 -24.69
N THR A 123 7.46 1.51 -24.67
CA THR A 123 6.44 2.09 -23.79
C THR A 123 5.11 1.35 -23.98
N ALA A 124 4.82 0.35 -23.13
CA ALA A 124 3.55 -0.37 -23.12
C ALA A 124 2.39 0.64 -23.05
N SER A 125 1.31 0.40 -23.81
CA SER A 125 0.09 1.23 -23.76
C SER A 125 -0.47 1.24 -22.34
N ARG A 126 -1.13 2.34 -21.91
CA ARG A 126 -1.79 2.46 -20.60
C ARG A 126 -2.77 1.29 -20.40
N VAL A 127 -2.41 0.29 -19.57
CA VAL A 127 -3.16 -0.97 -19.46
C VAL A 127 -4.23 -0.90 -18.38
N PHE A 128 -3.90 -0.28 -17.24
CA PHE A 128 -4.77 -0.19 -16.05
C PHE A 128 -5.51 1.15 -15.94
N ASP A 129 -5.42 2.02 -16.95
CA ASP A 129 -6.04 3.35 -16.95
C ASP A 129 -7.55 3.34 -17.20
N ASP A 130 -8.13 2.21 -17.64
CA ASP A 130 -9.57 2.13 -17.87
C ASP A 130 -10.26 1.84 -16.53
N PRO A 131 -10.81 2.86 -15.83
CA PRO A 131 -11.44 2.67 -14.53
C PRO A 131 -12.74 1.86 -14.68
N GLU A 132 -13.23 1.65 -15.90
CA GLU A 132 -14.59 1.20 -16.21
C GLU A 132 -14.72 -0.33 -16.36
N GLN A 133 -13.64 -1.10 -16.15
CA GLN A 133 -13.68 -2.54 -16.38
C GLN A 133 -13.84 -3.37 -15.10
N TYR A 134 -14.88 -4.22 -15.16
CA TYR A 134 -15.29 -5.16 -14.12
C TYR A 134 -14.14 -6.03 -13.60
N VAL A 135 -14.09 -6.19 -12.28
CA VAL A 135 -13.22 -7.12 -11.57
C VAL A 135 -14.05 -8.39 -11.31
N SER A 136 -13.58 -9.52 -11.83
CA SER A 136 -14.13 -10.83 -11.48
C SER A 136 -13.36 -11.41 -10.29
N VAL A 137 -14.08 -11.95 -9.32
CA VAL A 137 -13.52 -12.76 -8.22
C VAL A 137 -13.22 -14.18 -8.69
N VAL A 138 -13.93 -14.62 -9.72
CA VAL A 138 -13.75 -15.93 -10.33
C VAL A 138 -12.48 -15.89 -11.16
N GLU A 139 -11.64 -16.90 -10.96
CA GLU A 139 -10.50 -17.19 -11.82
C GLU A 139 -10.92 -17.09 -13.30
N PRO A 140 -10.12 -16.43 -14.15
CA PRO A 140 -10.45 -16.30 -15.57
C PRO A 140 -10.74 -17.65 -16.22
N ASP A 141 -11.83 -17.74 -16.97
CA ASP A 141 -12.19 -18.93 -17.77
C ASP A 141 -11.15 -19.22 -18.89
N VAL A 142 -10.25 -18.28 -19.15
CA VAL A 142 -9.17 -18.43 -20.13
C VAL A 142 -8.10 -19.36 -19.55
N GLU A 143 -7.73 -20.40 -20.29
CA GLU A 143 -6.62 -21.30 -19.93
C GLU A 143 -5.33 -20.50 -19.69
N HIS A 144 -4.74 -20.65 -18.49
CA HIS A 144 -3.57 -19.89 -18.08
C HIS A 144 -2.66 -20.66 -17.11
N THR A 145 -1.42 -20.20 -16.95
CA THR A 145 -0.42 -20.84 -16.08
C THR A 145 -0.45 -20.27 -14.67
N HIS A 146 -0.12 -21.13 -13.71
CA HIS A 146 0.07 -20.77 -12.31
C HIS A 146 1.56 -20.68 -11.98
N ILE A 147 1.90 -19.98 -10.90
CA ILE A 147 3.25 -19.96 -10.33
C ILE A 147 3.30 -21.04 -9.25
N ARG A 148 4.17 -22.03 -9.42
CA ARG A 148 4.39 -23.09 -8.44
C ARG A 148 5.53 -22.72 -7.50
N LEU A 149 5.19 -22.57 -6.22
CA LEU A 149 6.16 -22.33 -5.17
C LEU A 149 6.97 -23.58 -4.85
N SER A 150 8.12 -23.40 -4.18
CA SER A 150 8.93 -24.52 -3.67
C SER A 150 8.19 -25.38 -2.63
N THR A 151 7.15 -24.84 -2.01
CA THR A 151 6.23 -25.55 -1.11
C THR A 151 5.28 -26.50 -1.85
N GLY A 152 5.19 -26.38 -3.18
CA GLY A 152 4.23 -27.10 -4.02
C GLY A 152 2.91 -26.37 -4.21
N GLU A 153 2.68 -25.25 -3.51
CA GLU A 153 1.51 -24.39 -3.68
C GLU A 153 1.51 -23.73 -5.06
N GLU A 154 0.32 -23.57 -5.63
CA GLU A 154 0.11 -22.90 -6.91
C GLU A 154 -0.58 -21.55 -6.70
N LEU A 155 -0.01 -20.51 -7.28
CA LEU A 155 -0.52 -19.15 -7.22
C LEU A 155 -1.04 -18.73 -8.58
N CYS A 156 -2.30 -18.31 -8.63
CA CYS A 156 -2.90 -17.65 -9.79
C CYS A 156 -2.78 -16.12 -9.66
N PRO A 157 -1.90 -15.44 -10.43
CA PRO A 157 -1.75 -13.98 -10.32
C PRO A 157 -3.05 -13.21 -10.63
N ALA A 158 -3.87 -13.73 -11.55
CA ALA A 158 -5.14 -13.11 -11.93
C ALA A 158 -6.20 -13.22 -10.83
N GLY A 159 -6.34 -14.40 -10.22
CA GLY A 159 -7.21 -14.62 -9.07
C GLY A 159 -6.80 -13.78 -7.87
N ILE A 160 -5.49 -13.72 -7.59
CA ILE A 160 -4.93 -12.87 -6.52
C ILE A 160 -5.27 -11.39 -6.76
N TRP A 161 -5.06 -10.88 -7.99
CA TRP A 161 -5.40 -9.50 -8.33
C TRP A 161 -6.89 -9.22 -8.16
N GLY A 162 -7.75 -10.11 -8.64
CA GLY A 162 -9.21 -9.98 -8.56
C GLY A 162 -9.70 -9.91 -7.11
N LEU A 163 -9.29 -10.87 -6.28
CA LEU A 163 -9.64 -10.94 -4.86
C LEU A 163 -9.15 -9.71 -4.09
N LEU A 164 -7.91 -9.27 -4.31
CA LEU A 164 -7.40 -8.06 -3.66
C LEU A 164 -8.23 -6.83 -4.04
N SER A 165 -8.64 -6.70 -5.30
CA SER A 165 -9.47 -5.59 -5.73
C SER A 165 -10.84 -5.59 -5.04
N GLU A 166 -11.43 -6.75 -4.78
CA GLU A 166 -12.69 -6.84 -4.02
C GLU A 166 -12.54 -6.46 -2.54
N VAL A 167 -11.41 -6.85 -1.91
CA VAL A 167 -11.05 -6.41 -0.56
C VAL A 167 -10.96 -4.88 -0.50
N LEU A 168 -10.32 -4.27 -1.50
CA LEU A 168 -10.13 -2.81 -1.59
C LEU A 168 -11.45 -2.04 -1.76
N HIS A 169 -12.44 -2.64 -2.43
CA HIS A 169 -13.77 -2.05 -2.56
C HIS A 169 -14.68 -2.35 -1.35
N GLY A 170 -14.23 -3.17 -0.39
CA GLY A 170 -15.02 -3.60 0.75
C GLY A 170 -16.23 -4.43 0.34
N ARG A 171 -16.06 -5.28 -0.69
CA ARG A 171 -17.04 -6.29 -1.14
C ARG A 171 -16.69 -7.69 -0.63
N GLU A 172 -15.40 -7.95 -0.40
CA GLU A 172 -14.87 -9.18 0.19
C GLU A 172 -13.95 -8.86 1.38
N GLY A 173 -13.67 -9.85 2.23
CA GLY A 173 -12.68 -9.73 3.30
C GLY A 173 -13.01 -8.69 4.37
N THR A 174 -14.29 -8.39 4.61
CA THR A 174 -14.73 -7.31 5.52
C THR A 174 -14.33 -7.55 6.98
N ALA A 175 -14.17 -8.82 7.39
CA ALA A 175 -13.63 -9.20 8.69
C ALA A 175 -12.23 -8.62 8.97
N VAL A 176 -11.41 -8.38 7.94
CA VAL A 176 -10.10 -7.75 8.11
C VAL A 176 -10.22 -6.34 8.69
N SER A 177 -11.13 -5.55 8.12
CA SER A 177 -11.35 -4.18 8.57
C SER A 177 -11.97 -4.16 9.97
N ALA A 178 -12.78 -5.17 10.29
CA ALA A 178 -13.31 -5.36 11.62
C ALA A 178 -12.21 -5.76 12.63
N TRP A 179 -11.29 -6.67 12.27
CA TRP A 179 -10.19 -7.09 13.14
C TRP A 179 -9.28 -5.93 13.55
N ASP A 180 -8.92 -5.07 12.59
CA ASP A 180 -8.17 -3.84 12.85
C ASP A 180 -8.97 -2.86 13.74
N ALA A 181 -10.29 -2.75 13.54
CA ALA A 181 -11.17 -1.93 14.39
C ALA A 181 -11.35 -2.48 15.81
N TYR A 182 -11.33 -3.80 16.00
CA TYR A 182 -11.43 -4.47 17.31
C TYR A 182 -10.10 -4.51 18.07
N CYS A 183 -9.16 -3.61 17.78
CA CYS A 183 -7.86 -3.55 18.44
C CYS A 183 -7.08 -4.86 18.36
N LEU A 184 -7.19 -5.57 17.22
CA LEU A 184 -6.47 -6.82 16.95
C LEU A 184 -6.85 -7.97 17.88
N ASP A 185 -8.12 -8.07 18.27
CA ASP A 185 -8.64 -9.19 19.05
C ASP A 185 -8.37 -10.53 18.32
N PRO A 186 -7.55 -11.44 18.89
CA PRO A 186 -7.26 -12.74 18.30
C PRO A 186 -8.51 -13.58 17.99
N ALA A 187 -9.62 -13.36 18.71
CA ALA A 187 -10.87 -14.06 18.45
C ALA A 187 -11.51 -13.71 17.09
N GLN A 188 -11.13 -12.58 16.49
CA GLN A 188 -11.62 -12.12 15.19
C GLN A 188 -10.66 -12.43 14.03
N LEU A 189 -9.58 -13.19 14.29
CA LEU A 189 -8.52 -13.40 13.32
C LEU A 189 -8.92 -14.30 12.14
N GLY A 190 -9.83 -15.27 12.33
CA GLY A 190 -10.08 -16.36 11.38
C GLY A 190 -10.25 -15.96 9.91
N GLU A 191 -11.24 -15.11 9.59
CA GLU A 191 -11.44 -14.63 8.20
C GLU A 191 -10.33 -13.67 7.73
N SER A 192 -9.62 -13.02 8.66
CA SER A 192 -8.48 -12.17 8.35
C SER A 192 -7.25 -12.97 7.92
N GLU A 193 -7.14 -14.25 8.28
CA GLU A 193 -6.05 -15.14 7.83
C GLU A 193 -6.11 -15.42 6.32
N ALA A 194 -7.32 -15.52 5.75
CA ALA A 194 -7.49 -15.73 4.32
C ALA A 194 -6.96 -14.53 3.52
N VAL A 195 -7.30 -13.32 3.94
CA VAL A 195 -6.80 -12.09 3.30
C VAL A 195 -5.32 -11.88 3.58
N LEU A 196 -4.82 -12.22 4.77
CA LEU A 196 -3.38 -12.26 5.05
C LEU A 196 -2.67 -13.16 4.02
N GLY A 197 -3.12 -14.40 3.84
CA GLY A 197 -2.57 -15.33 2.86
C GLY A 197 -2.56 -14.72 1.45
N LEU A 198 -3.68 -14.13 1.04
CA LEU A 198 -3.80 -13.43 -0.24
C LEU A 198 -2.78 -12.28 -0.41
N VAL A 199 -2.57 -11.46 0.62
CA VAL A 199 -1.55 -10.40 0.59
C VAL A 199 -0.14 -11.01 0.47
N LEU A 200 0.17 -12.06 1.22
CA LEU A 200 1.47 -12.73 1.18
C LEU A 200 1.73 -13.38 -0.20
N ASP A 201 0.72 -13.99 -0.80
CA ASP A 201 0.80 -14.58 -2.14
C ASP A 201 1.07 -13.51 -3.20
N ALA A 202 0.41 -12.35 -3.09
CA ALA A 202 0.68 -11.24 -3.99
C ALA A 202 2.14 -10.74 -3.90
N LEU A 203 2.70 -10.72 -2.70
CA LEU A 203 4.11 -10.35 -2.51
C LEU A 203 5.06 -11.43 -3.05
N ARG A 204 4.73 -12.72 -2.90
CA ARG A 204 5.49 -13.82 -3.49
C ARG A 204 5.52 -13.72 -5.02
N VAL A 205 4.37 -13.46 -5.65
CA VAL A 205 4.29 -13.20 -7.11
C VAL A 205 5.17 -12.01 -7.51
N GLY A 206 5.11 -10.90 -6.76
CA GLY A 206 5.96 -9.73 -7.01
C GLY A 206 7.45 -10.02 -6.89
N MET A 207 7.87 -10.69 -5.81
CA MET A 207 9.26 -11.09 -5.58
C MET A 207 9.75 -12.11 -6.61
N PHE A 208 8.90 -13.03 -7.05
CA PHE A 208 9.17 -13.96 -8.13
C PHE A 208 9.58 -13.20 -9.41
N GLN A 209 8.80 -12.19 -9.79
CA GLN A 209 9.08 -11.40 -10.99
C GLN A 209 10.32 -10.50 -10.83
N ILE A 210 10.49 -9.85 -9.67
CA ILE A 210 11.71 -9.08 -9.35
C ILE A 210 12.95 -9.95 -9.50
N ARG A 211 12.92 -11.17 -8.92
CA ARG A 211 13.99 -12.15 -9.04
C ARG A 211 14.29 -12.47 -10.50
N GLY A 212 13.25 -12.80 -11.28
CA GLY A 212 13.38 -13.15 -12.68
C GLY A 212 14.08 -12.05 -13.50
N GLU A 213 13.68 -10.79 -13.30
CA GLU A 213 14.28 -9.65 -13.99
C GLU A 213 15.73 -9.37 -13.57
N ILE A 214 16.03 -9.46 -12.26
CA ILE A 214 17.40 -9.32 -11.77
C ILE A 214 18.30 -10.41 -12.36
N ARG A 215 17.81 -11.64 -12.46
CA ARG A 215 18.57 -12.75 -13.09
C ARG A 215 18.86 -12.48 -14.55
N LEU A 216 17.87 -12.01 -15.31
CA LEU A 216 18.07 -11.66 -16.72
C LEU A 216 19.13 -10.56 -16.87
N LEU A 217 19.07 -9.51 -16.05
CA LEU A 217 20.08 -8.46 -16.03
C LEU A 217 21.47 -8.96 -15.63
N ALA A 218 21.55 -9.90 -14.69
CA ALA A 218 22.82 -10.51 -14.30
C ALA A 218 23.42 -11.37 -15.43
N ILE A 219 22.60 -12.10 -16.19
CA ILE A 219 23.03 -12.85 -17.37
C ILE A 219 23.53 -11.90 -18.46
N ASP A 220 22.75 -10.86 -18.78
CA ASP A 220 23.11 -9.86 -19.80
C ASP A 220 24.37 -9.06 -19.40
N GLY A 221 24.57 -8.82 -18.11
CA GLY A 221 25.73 -8.13 -17.54
C GLY A 221 26.94 -9.02 -17.30
N ASP A 222 26.89 -10.32 -17.62
CA ASP A 222 27.93 -11.33 -17.35
C ASP A 222 28.37 -11.35 -15.86
N ILE A 223 27.39 -11.38 -14.95
CA ILE A 223 27.57 -11.44 -13.50
C ILE A 223 27.07 -12.80 -12.97
N PRO A 224 27.76 -13.91 -13.27
CA PRO A 224 27.27 -15.28 -13.01
C PRO A 224 27.02 -15.57 -11.52
N MET A 225 27.72 -14.87 -10.63
CA MET A 225 27.53 -15.00 -9.17
C MET A 225 26.11 -14.60 -8.74
N ILE A 226 25.53 -13.55 -9.34
CA ILE A 226 24.18 -13.08 -8.99
C ILE A 226 23.11 -14.03 -9.54
N ASP A 227 23.26 -14.50 -10.78
CA ASP A 227 22.32 -15.48 -11.35
C ASP A 227 22.35 -16.80 -10.55
N GLU A 228 23.54 -17.29 -10.18
CA GLU A 228 23.69 -18.49 -9.35
C GLU A 228 23.01 -18.33 -7.98
N LEU A 229 23.26 -17.21 -7.29
CA LEU A 229 22.65 -16.89 -6.01
C LEU A 229 21.12 -16.96 -6.08
N LEU A 230 20.52 -16.38 -7.13
CA LEU A 230 19.07 -16.32 -7.27
C LEU A 230 18.46 -17.62 -7.80
N ARG A 231 19.21 -18.45 -8.54
CA ARG A 231 18.74 -19.76 -9.00
C ARG A 231 18.51 -20.74 -7.85
N GLN A 232 19.29 -20.62 -6.78
CA GLN A 232 19.19 -21.48 -5.59
C GLN A 232 17.88 -21.32 -4.79
N THR A 233 17.06 -20.32 -5.13
CA THR A 233 15.80 -20.02 -4.43
C THR A 233 14.55 -20.59 -5.12
N ALA A 234 14.70 -21.59 -5.99
CA ALA A 234 13.80 -21.94 -7.11
C ALA A 234 12.28 -22.00 -6.81
N GLU A 235 11.50 -21.25 -7.59
CA GLU A 235 10.06 -21.41 -7.84
C GLU A 235 9.88 -21.50 -9.37
N GLU A 236 8.88 -22.21 -9.88
CA GLU A 236 8.72 -22.54 -11.32
C GLU A 236 7.30 -22.22 -11.84
N PHE A 237 7.10 -22.16 -13.17
CA PHE A 237 5.77 -22.04 -13.78
C PHE A 237 5.18 -23.42 -14.07
N SER A 238 3.92 -23.67 -13.69
CA SER A 238 3.16 -24.86 -14.07
C SER A 238 1.97 -24.51 -14.98
N VAL A 239 1.63 -25.44 -15.86
CA VAL A 239 0.32 -25.41 -16.55
C VAL A 239 -0.69 -25.95 -15.56
N ALA A 240 -1.85 -25.28 -15.41
CA ALA A 240 -2.97 -25.79 -14.62
C ALA A 240 -3.36 -27.17 -15.16
N ALA A 241 -2.86 -28.22 -14.53
CA ALA A 241 -3.19 -29.59 -14.85
C ALA A 241 -4.21 -30.07 -13.83
N ASP A 242 -5.27 -30.75 -14.30
CA ASP A 242 -6.05 -31.64 -13.45
C ASP A 242 -5.07 -32.70 -12.92
N ASP A 243 -4.60 -32.58 -11.67
CA ASP A 243 -3.76 -33.64 -11.06
C ASP A 243 -4.06 -33.89 -9.58
N ASP A 244 -4.47 -35.14 -9.34
CA ASP A 244 -4.84 -35.84 -8.11
C ASP A 244 -3.64 -36.15 -7.18
N GLY A 245 -2.59 -35.33 -7.20
CA GLY A 245 -1.28 -35.72 -6.68
C GLY A 245 -0.65 -34.73 -5.69
N ALA A 246 -1.22 -34.57 -4.50
CA ALA A 246 -0.53 -33.88 -3.41
C ALA A 246 0.76 -34.67 -3.05
N ASN A 247 1.92 -34.14 -3.42
CA ASN A 247 3.20 -34.71 -3.00
C ASN A 247 3.31 -34.60 -1.47
N PRO A 248 3.50 -35.71 -0.74
CA PRO A 248 3.69 -35.65 0.71
C PRO A 248 4.97 -34.88 1.03
N PRO A 249 5.01 -34.13 2.14
CA PRO A 249 6.20 -33.38 2.55
C PRO A 249 7.38 -34.34 2.68
N ALA A 250 8.56 -33.87 2.25
CA ALA A 250 9.78 -34.68 2.25
C ALA A 250 10.04 -35.26 3.66
N PRO A 251 10.23 -36.59 3.80
CA PRO A 251 10.48 -37.22 5.09
C PRO A 251 11.81 -36.70 5.66
N GLY A 252 11.74 -35.98 6.78
CA GLY A 252 12.91 -35.42 7.46
C GLY A 252 12.95 -33.90 7.59
N ALA A 253 11.89 -33.18 7.21
CA ALA A 253 11.76 -31.76 7.56
C ALA A 253 11.87 -31.60 9.08
N LEU A 254 12.90 -30.87 9.54
CA LEU A 254 13.06 -30.53 10.94
C LEU A 254 11.79 -29.79 11.40
N PRO A 255 11.28 -30.05 12.62
CA PRO A 255 10.19 -29.26 13.16
C PRO A 255 10.64 -27.78 13.13
N PRO A 256 9.80 -26.86 12.60
CA PRO A 256 10.14 -25.45 12.55
C PRO A 256 10.59 -25.00 13.95
N SER A 257 11.73 -24.30 14.02
CA SER A 257 12.24 -23.79 15.29
C SER A 257 11.16 -23.01 16.00
N SER A 258 11.05 -23.19 17.33
CA SER A 258 9.80 -22.95 18.05
C SER A 258 9.21 -21.54 18.00
N HIS A 259 9.95 -20.49 17.60
CA HIS A 259 9.42 -19.14 17.38
C HIS A 259 10.36 -18.34 16.44
N PHE A 260 9.83 -17.57 15.47
CA PHE A 260 10.67 -16.61 14.74
C PHE A 260 11.07 -15.44 15.64
N VAL A 261 12.28 -14.92 15.45
CA VAL A 261 12.63 -13.60 15.99
C VAL A 261 11.73 -12.56 15.32
N SER A 262 10.82 -11.97 16.11
CA SER A 262 9.98 -10.86 15.66
C SER A 262 10.76 -9.55 15.70
N PRO A 263 10.55 -8.63 14.73
CA PRO A 263 11.10 -7.29 14.79
C PRO A 263 10.67 -6.56 16.08
N PRO A 264 11.56 -5.79 16.72
CA PRO A 264 11.19 -4.95 17.85
C PRO A 264 10.07 -3.95 17.49
N LEU A 265 9.23 -3.56 18.46
CA LEU A 265 8.17 -2.56 18.25
C LEU A 265 8.70 -1.25 17.67
N SER A 266 9.92 -0.86 18.04
CA SER A 266 10.60 0.33 17.50
C SER A 266 10.79 0.29 15.97
N PHE A 267 10.84 -0.89 15.35
CA PHE A 267 10.97 -1.02 13.90
C PHE A 267 9.63 -0.83 13.19
N MET A 268 8.54 -1.07 13.92
CA MET A 268 7.16 -1.03 13.40
C MET A 268 6.48 0.33 13.67
N ALA A 269 6.96 1.05 14.68
CA ALA A 269 6.43 2.35 15.09
C ALA A 269 6.33 3.36 13.92
N PRO A 270 5.30 4.23 13.92
CA PRO A 270 5.23 5.40 13.06
C PRO A 270 6.50 6.24 13.15
N LEU A 271 6.95 6.78 12.02
CA LEU A 271 8.13 7.64 11.96
C LEU A 271 7.81 9.08 12.36
N SER A 272 7.24 9.26 13.56
CA SER A 272 7.10 10.56 14.21
C SER A 272 8.29 10.82 15.17
N PRO A 273 8.65 12.09 15.44
CA PRO A 273 9.76 12.45 16.34
C PRO A 273 9.69 11.79 17.73
N GLY A 274 8.49 11.64 18.28
CA GLY A 274 8.27 11.05 19.61
C GLY A 274 8.27 9.52 19.64
N GLU A 275 8.24 8.84 18.49
CA GLU A 275 8.07 7.39 18.40
C GLU A 275 9.21 6.74 17.59
N GLY A 276 8.96 6.37 16.32
CA GLY A 276 9.90 5.67 15.45
C GLY A 276 11.10 6.51 15.00
N LEU A 277 11.05 7.84 15.14
CA LEU A 277 12.21 8.72 14.93
C LEU A 277 12.88 9.15 16.23
N SER A 278 12.44 8.63 17.39
CA SER A 278 13.15 8.88 18.64
C SER A 278 14.61 8.41 18.53
N PRO A 279 15.57 9.08 19.20
CA PRO A 279 16.99 8.69 19.12
C PRO A 279 17.25 7.22 19.48
N ALA A 280 16.47 6.67 20.41
CA ALA A 280 16.54 5.26 20.79
C ALA A 280 16.06 4.32 19.68
N ALA A 281 14.94 4.62 19.02
CA ALA A 281 14.43 3.81 17.91
C ALA A 281 15.36 3.85 16.70
N VAL A 282 15.83 5.05 16.33
CA VAL A 282 16.79 5.23 15.22
C VAL A 282 18.12 4.54 15.52
N GLY A 283 18.59 4.57 16.78
CA GLY A 283 19.78 3.84 17.20
C GLY A 283 19.65 2.32 17.00
N GLN A 284 18.51 1.73 17.38
CA GLN A 284 18.26 0.30 17.17
C GLN A 284 18.19 -0.07 15.69
N LEU A 285 17.54 0.77 14.87
CA LEU A 285 17.49 0.59 13.41
C LEU A 285 18.89 0.68 12.78
N ALA A 286 19.71 1.62 13.23
CA ALA A 286 21.10 1.77 12.78
C ALA A 286 21.96 0.56 13.15
N ASP A 287 21.77 -0.01 14.34
CA ASP A 287 22.48 -1.22 14.78
C ASP A 287 22.09 -2.44 13.93
N ALA A 288 20.80 -2.62 13.64
CA ALA A 288 20.35 -3.66 12.71
C ALA A 288 20.93 -3.45 11.30
N ALA A 289 20.87 -2.22 10.77
CA ALA A 289 21.43 -1.90 9.47
C ALA A 289 22.94 -2.22 9.40
N LYS A 290 23.70 -1.86 10.44
CA LYS A 290 25.12 -2.18 10.58
C LYS A 290 25.37 -3.68 10.62
N ALA A 291 24.56 -4.43 11.38
CA ALA A 291 24.68 -5.87 11.45
C ALA A 291 24.43 -6.53 10.08
N PHE A 292 23.42 -6.07 9.33
CA PHE A 292 23.14 -6.58 7.98
C PHE A 292 24.30 -6.31 7.01
N GLU A 293 24.86 -5.10 7.02
CA GLU A 293 26.02 -4.75 6.19
C GLU A 293 27.27 -5.59 6.53
N LEU A 294 27.47 -5.95 7.80
CA LEU A 294 28.53 -6.86 8.20
C LEU A 294 28.29 -8.28 7.67
N VAL A 295 27.05 -8.79 7.73
CA VAL A 295 26.69 -10.11 7.18
C VAL A 295 26.92 -10.14 5.67
N LYS A 296 26.51 -9.10 4.93
CA LYS A 296 26.77 -8.96 3.48
C LYS A 296 28.25 -9.02 3.12
N GLN A 297 29.13 -8.58 4.03
CA GLN A 297 30.58 -8.64 3.88
C GLN A 297 31.19 -9.99 4.32
N GLY A 298 30.37 -11.01 4.60
CA GLY A 298 30.80 -12.32 5.10
C GLY A 298 31.28 -12.30 6.55
N ARG A 299 30.99 -11.24 7.31
CA ARG A 299 31.38 -11.12 8.73
C ARG A 299 30.29 -11.67 9.64
N ARG A 300 30.68 -11.98 10.88
CA ARG A 300 29.82 -12.55 11.93
C ARG A 300 29.61 -11.51 13.04
N PRO A 301 28.61 -10.62 12.93
CA PRO A 301 28.44 -9.50 13.86
C PRO A 301 28.24 -9.94 15.32
N ALA A 302 27.55 -11.08 15.56
CA ALA A 302 27.40 -11.66 16.91
C ALA A 302 28.46 -12.73 17.24
N GLY A 303 29.59 -12.77 16.52
CA GLY A 303 30.59 -13.85 16.63
C GLY A 303 30.14 -15.20 16.04
N ARG A 304 28.89 -15.30 15.57
CA ARG A 304 28.30 -16.45 14.89
C ARG A 304 27.55 -16.05 13.62
N LEU A 305 27.17 -17.04 12.82
CA LEU A 305 26.21 -16.84 11.74
C LEU A 305 24.83 -16.55 12.34
N TYR A 306 24.07 -15.70 11.67
CA TYR A 306 22.67 -15.48 11.99
C TYR A 306 21.86 -16.67 11.49
N ARG A 307 20.83 -17.02 12.26
CA ARG A 307 19.74 -17.88 11.80
C ARG A 307 18.92 -17.11 10.76
N ASP A 308 18.13 -17.81 9.96
CA ASP A 308 17.34 -17.18 8.89
C ASP A 308 16.37 -16.12 9.45
N ASP A 309 15.71 -16.41 10.57
CA ASP A 309 14.79 -15.49 11.27
C ASP A 309 15.48 -14.21 11.78
N GLU A 310 16.67 -14.34 12.35
CA GLU A 310 17.50 -13.21 12.77
C GLU A 310 17.95 -12.37 11.59
N LEU A 311 18.34 -13.03 10.49
CA LEU A 311 18.76 -12.35 9.27
C LEU A 311 17.59 -11.59 8.63
N MET A 312 16.40 -12.17 8.62
CA MET A 312 15.16 -11.52 8.16
C MET A 312 14.82 -10.28 8.99
N THR A 313 14.90 -10.38 10.32
CA THR A 313 14.70 -9.23 11.21
C THR A 313 15.74 -8.13 10.95
N THR A 314 16.98 -8.53 10.68
CA THR A 314 18.08 -7.59 10.46
C THR A 314 17.94 -6.87 9.10
N VAL A 315 17.56 -7.58 8.02
CA VAL A 315 17.30 -6.94 6.71
C VAL A 315 16.05 -6.06 6.77
N PHE A 316 15.00 -6.47 7.48
CA PHE A 316 13.82 -5.64 7.71
C PHE A 316 14.22 -4.33 8.43
N GLY A 317 15.01 -4.43 9.51
CA GLY A 317 15.57 -3.27 10.21
C GLY A 317 16.43 -2.38 9.32
N TRP A 318 17.23 -2.95 8.40
CA TRP A 318 18.03 -2.19 7.43
C TRP A 318 17.16 -1.35 6.48
N HIS A 319 16.08 -1.91 5.94
CA HIS A 319 15.14 -1.13 5.11
C HIS A 319 14.39 -0.07 5.93
N ARG A 320 13.93 -0.42 7.14
CA ARG A 320 13.29 0.54 8.05
C ARG A 320 14.22 1.69 8.42
N PHE A 321 15.52 1.44 8.59
CA PHE A 321 16.51 2.49 8.81
C PHE A 321 16.61 3.46 7.62
N ARG A 322 16.50 2.96 6.38
CA ARG A 322 16.44 3.82 5.18
C ARG A 322 15.20 4.71 5.17
N SER A 323 14.03 4.17 5.55
CA SER A 323 12.81 4.98 5.71
C SER A 323 12.96 6.02 6.81
N ALA A 324 13.52 5.66 7.98
CA ALA A 324 13.77 6.60 9.07
C ALA A 324 14.67 7.77 8.64
N ARG A 325 15.73 7.48 7.88
CA ARG A 325 16.61 8.52 7.34
C ARG A 325 15.90 9.43 6.33
N ALA A 326 15.08 8.87 5.45
CA ALA A 326 14.31 9.66 4.48
C ALA A 326 13.30 10.58 5.18
N ALA A 327 12.61 10.09 6.21
CA ALA A 327 11.70 10.88 7.02
C ALA A 327 12.43 12.01 7.78
N GLN A 328 13.60 11.74 8.37
CA GLN A 328 14.44 12.78 8.98
C GLN A 328 14.87 13.84 7.96
N GLU A 329 15.34 13.43 6.79
CA GLU A 329 15.69 14.37 5.71
C GLU A 329 14.48 15.22 5.26
N ALA A 330 13.26 14.66 5.27
CA ALA A 330 12.04 15.38 4.95
C ALA A 330 11.69 16.42 6.03
N LEU A 331 11.83 16.06 7.32
CA LEU A 331 11.67 17.00 8.44
C LEU A 331 12.69 18.14 8.37
N ASP A 332 13.96 17.84 8.10
CA ASP A 332 15.02 18.85 7.92
C ASP A 332 14.75 19.77 6.72
N ILE A 333 14.05 19.28 5.68
CA ILE A 333 13.60 20.11 4.56
C ILE A 333 12.42 20.99 4.99
N GLU A 334 11.44 20.44 5.71
CA GLU A 334 10.27 21.17 6.20
C GLU A 334 10.70 22.29 7.16
N GLU A 335 11.59 22.02 8.12
CA GLU A 335 12.14 23.03 9.03
C GLU A 335 12.82 24.18 8.29
N ARG A 336 13.56 23.88 7.22
CA ARG A 336 14.25 24.91 6.42
C ARG A 336 13.34 25.73 5.53
N LEU A 337 12.28 25.13 5.00
CA LEU A 337 11.36 25.78 4.06
C LEU A 337 10.21 26.49 4.77
N LEU A 338 9.83 26.01 5.95
CA LEU A 338 8.69 26.47 6.73
C LEU A 338 9.10 26.84 8.17
N PRO A 339 10.13 27.68 8.40
CA PRO A 339 10.68 27.91 9.74
C PRO A 339 9.66 28.49 10.74
N ASP A 340 8.68 29.25 10.25
CA ASP A 340 7.63 29.86 11.08
C ASP A 340 6.44 28.91 11.34
N GLU A 341 6.27 27.86 10.53
CA GLU A 341 5.18 26.88 10.66
C GLU A 341 5.64 25.51 11.19
N PHE A 342 6.94 25.23 11.14
CA PHE A 342 7.50 23.96 11.58
C PHE A 342 7.53 23.88 13.10
N ASP A 343 6.70 23.00 13.63
CA ASP A 343 6.70 22.62 15.04
C ASP A 343 6.42 21.11 15.14
N GLU A 344 7.35 20.35 15.73
CA GLU A 344 7.18 18.92 15.97
C GLU A 344 5.92 18.62 16.79
N ARG A 345 5.50 19.55 17.66
CA ARG A 345 4.26 19.42 18.43
C ARG A 345 3.03 19.54 17.54
N VAL A 346 3.09 20.38 16.51
CA VAL A 346 2.01 20.49 15.50
C VAL A 346 1.91 19.18 14.70
N LEU A 347 3.04 18.56 14.35
CA LEU A 347 3.04 17.24 13.71
C LEU A 347 2.39 16.17 14.60
N GLN A 348 2.79 16.10 15.88
CA GLN A 348 2.21 15.18 16.86
C GLN A 348 0.71 15.43 17.07
N HIS A 349 0.30 16.71 17.12
CA HIS A 349 -1.09 17.11 17.22
C HIS A 349 -1.90 16.62 16.01
N ARG A 350 -1.39 16.81 14.77
CA ARG A 350 -2.03 16.29 13.55
C ARG A 350 -2.19 14.77 13.57
N SER A 351 -1.14 14.03 13.97
CA SER A 351 -1.26 12.57 14.12
C SER A 351 -2.32 12.16 15.13
N THR A 352 -2.49 12.95 16.20
CA THR A 352 -3.55 12.74 17.20
C THR A 352 -4.94 12.96 16.61
N ILE A 353 -5.13 14.01 15.79
CA ILE A 353 -6.38 14.26 15.06
C ILE A 353 -6.74 13.07 14.18
N TRP A 354 -5.78 12.60 13.36
CA TRP A 354 -6.01 11.48 12.45
C TRP A 354 -6.33 10.19 13.20
N ALA A 355 -5.65 9.95 14.33
CA ALA A 355 -5.98 8.84 15.22
C ALA A 355 -7.42 8.95 15.74
N PHE A 356 -7.85 10.11 16.25
CA PHE A 356 -9.23 10.28 16.73
C PHE A 356 -10.27 10.05 15.63
N VAL A 357 -10.06 10.57 14.43
CA VAL A 357 -10.98 10.35 13.30
C VAL A 357 -11.01 8.87 12.92
N THR A 358 -9.86 8.21 12.84
CA THR A 358 -9.76 6.77 12.61
C THR A 358 -10.55 5.96 13.64
N GLU A 359 -10.32 6.18 14.94
CA GLU A 359 -10.98 5.42 16.00
C GLU A 359 -12.50 5.69 16.04
N ALA A 360 -12.91 6.94 15.87
CA ALA A 360 -14.34 7.29 15.81
C ALA A 360 -15.03 6.65 14.59
N THR A 361 -14.34 6.59 13.44
CA THR A 361 -14.85 5.91 12.24
C THR A 361 -14.99 4.40 12.49
N ALA A 362 -14.00 3.79 13.14
CA ALA A 362 -14.06 2.37 13.51
C ALA A 362 -15.27 2.10 14.42
N LEU A 363 -15.49 2.93 15.45
CA LEU A 363 -16.65 2.82 16.35
C LEU A 363 -17.98 2.95 15.60
N VAL A 364 -18.09 3.86 14.62
CA VAL A 364 -19.29 3.93 13.75
C VAL A 364 -19.53 2.60 13.06
N GLY A 365 -18.51 2.03 12.44
CA GLY A 365 -18.61 0.71 11.80
C GLY A 365 -19.05 -0.38 12.78
N LEU A 366 -18.49 -0.40 13.99
CA LEU A 366 -18.82 -1.39 15.02
C LEU A 366 -20.23 -1.23 15.61
N TRP A 367 -20.78 -0.01 15.66
CA TRP A 367 -22.14 0.24 16.15
C TRP A 367 -23.22 0.08 15.08
N GLN A 368 -22.85 0.05 13.80
CA GLN A 368 -23.78 -0.24 12.72
C GLN A 368 -24.09 -1.73 12.63
N SER A 369 -25.31 -2.06 12.18
CA SER A 369 -25.68 -3.43 11.81
C SER A 369 -24.77 -3.94 10.67
N PRO A 370 -24.50 -5.26 10.60
CA PRO A 370 -23.78 -5.86 9.48
C PRO A 370 -24.32 -5.43 8.12
N GLY A 371 -23.43 -4.98 7.23
CA GLY A 371 -23.77 -4.59 5.87
C GLY A 371 -22.79 -3.60 5.25
N PRO A 372 -22.99 -3.22 3.97
CA PRO A 372 -22.02 -2.45 3.19
C PRO A 372 -21.62 -1.09 3.78
N SER A 373 -22.54 -0.41 4.47
CA SER A 373 -22.26 0.85 5.18
C SER A 373 -21.26 0.65 6.32
N ARG A 374 -21.44 -0.42 7.12
CA ARG A 374 -20.52 -0.80 8.19
C ARG A 374 -19.14 -1.11 7.60
N ASP A 375 -19.11 -1.91 6.53
CA ASP A 375 -17.87 -2.33 5.89
C ASP A 375 -17.09 -1.14 5.33
N ALA A 376 -17.79 -0.18 4.71
CA ALA A 376 -17.19 1.07 4.26
C ALA A 376 -16.57 1.89 5.41
N ALA A 377 -17.26 2.01 6.55
CA ALA A 377 -16.72 2.72 7.71
C ALA A 377 -15.47 2.02 8.28
N LEU A 378 -15.52 0.70 8.47
CA LEU A 378 -14.39 -0.06 8.99
C LEU A 378 -13.17 0.00 8.05
N LEU A 379 -13.40 -0.13 6.74
CA LEU A 379 -12.33 -0.05 5.74
C LEU A 379 -11.75 1.37 5.65
N ALA A 380 -12.58 2.42 5.72
CA ALA A 380 -12.11 3.80 5.78
C ALA A 380 -11.23 4.06 7.02
N ALA A 381 -11.60 3.51 8.18
CA ALA A 381 -10.81 3.63 9.40
C ALA A 381 -9.43 2.96 9.24
N SER A 382 -9.40 1.69 8.82
CA SER A 382 -8.18 0.92 8.64
C SER A 382 -7.24 1.52 7.59
N THR A 383 -7.80 2.00 6.48
CA THR A 383 -7.02 2.62 5.41
C THR A 383 -6.53 4.02 5.77
N LEU A 384 -7.31 4.85 6.48
CA LEU A 384 -6.85 6.16 6.94
C LEU A 384 -5.63 6.00 7.84
N ARG A 385 -5.68 5.04 8.78
CA ARG A 385 -4.56 4.69 9.66
C ARG A 385 -3.29 4.39 8.88
N SER A 386 -3.40 3.48 7.92
CA SER A 386 -2.29 3.09 7.05
C SER A 386 -1.75 4.26 6.22
N ALA A 387 -2.65 5.12 5.71
CA ALA A 387 -2.29 6.27 4.88
C ALA A 387 -1.42 7.28 5.65
N TRP A 388 -1.85 7.72 6.83
CA TRP A 388 -1.08 8.71 7.59
C TRP A 388 0.21 8.12 8.18
N TRP A 389 0.23 6.81 8.49
CA TRP A 389 1.44 6.11 8.92
C TRP A 389 2.52 6.12 7.86
N LEU A 390 2.16 5.92 6.59
CA LEU A 390 3.08 5.98 5.46
C LEU A 390 3.44 7.41 5.08
N TRP A 391 2.51 8.36 5.24
CA TRP A 391 2.80 9.78 5.01
C TRP A 391 3.92 10.29 5.93
N LEU A 392 3.93 9.86 7.20
CA LEU A 392 5.02 10.15 8.15
C LEU A 392 6.38 9.58 7.70
N GLU A 393 6.40 8.61 6.78
CA GLU A 393 7.62 8.03 6.23
C GLU A 393 8.08 8.70 4.93
N ASP A 394 7.46 9.83 4.57
CA ASP A 394 7.65 10.52 3.29
C ASP A 394 7.21 9.67 2.07
N ASP A 395 6.30 8.71 2.27
CA ASP A 395 5.98 7.68 1.28
C ASP A 395 4.75 8.01 0.42
N ASP A 396 4.91 8.01 -0.91
CA ASP A 396 3.82 8.29 -1.85
C ASP A 396 2.69 7.25 -1.85
N ARG A 397 2.96 6.02 -1.38
CA ARG A 397 1.93 4.98 -1.25
C ARG A 397 0.83 5.38 -0.28
N ALA A 398 1.09 6.33 0.62
CA ALA A 398 0.07 6.98 1.43
C ALA A 398 -1.08 7.53 0.58
N MET A 399 -0.79 8.14 -0.58
CA MET A 399 -1.80 8.74 -1.47
C MET A 399 -2.62 7.68 -2.20
N SER A 400 -2.02 6.53 -2.55
CA SER A 400 -2.75 5.37 -3.04
C SER A 400 -3.79 4.91 -2.03
N ILE A 401 -3.40 4.79 -0.76
CA ILE A 401 -4.29 4.33 0.31
C ILE A 401 -5.36 5.38 0.61
N LEU A 402 -5.00 6.67 0.57
CA LEU A 402 -5.92 7.78 0.77
C LEU A 402 -7.07 7.79 -0.25
N ARG A 403 -6.84 7.28 -1.47
CA ARG A 403 -7.90 7.09 -2.47
C ARG A 403 -9.01 6.18 -1.95
N THR A 404 -8.67 5.07 -1.31
CA THR A 404 -9.64 4.14 -0.71
C THR A 404 -10.40 4.82 0.42
N VAL A 405 -9.73 5.63 1.25
CA VAL A 405 -10.42 6.44 2.28
C VAL A 405 -11.47 7.35 1.65
N LEU A 406 -11.13 8.08 0.59
CA LEU A 406 -12.05 8.96 -0.13
C LEU A 406 -13.24 8.20 -0.73
N GLU A 407 -12.98 7.06 -1.38
CA GLU A 407 -14.02 6.19 -1.94
C GLU A 407 -14.98 5.70 -0.85
N GLN A 408 -14.45 5.10 0.22
CA GLN A 408 -15.27 4.52 1.29
C GLN A 408 -16.03 5.60 2.07
N THR A 409 -15.46 6.80 2.23
CA THR A 409 -16.17 7.97 2.78
C THR A 409 -17.34 8.37 1.87
N ALA A 410 -17.13 8.41 0.55
CA ALA A 410 -18.20 8.71 -0.40
C ALA A 410 -19.28 7.62 -0.40
N ARG A 411 -18.90 6.34 -0.33
CA ARG A 411 -19.82 5.18 -0.21
C ARG A 411 -20.67 5.27 1.06
N LEU A 412 -20.05 5.55 2.21
CA LEU A 412 -20.72 5.74 3.50
C LEU A 412 -21.77 6.86 3.43
N ARG A 413 -21.40 8.01 2.83
CA ARG A 413 -22.31 9.13 2.60
C ARG A 413 -23.49 8.78 1.69
N VAL A 414 -23.24 8.03 0.61
CA VAL A 414 -24.30 7.61 -0.33
C VAL A 414 -25.28 6.64 0.33
N TRP A 415 -24.80 5.73 1.18
CA TRP A 415 -25.67 4.85 1.96
C TRP A 415 -26.61 5.62 2.88
N ARG A 416 -26.11 6.66 3.55
CA ARG A 416 -26.94 7.51 4.43
C ARG A 416 -27.93 8.38 3.67
N LEU A 417 -27.51 9.02 2.58
CA LEU A 417 -28.34 9.99 1.87
C LEU A 417 -29.25 9.37 0.79
N LYS A 418 -28.80 8.28 0.16
CA LYS A 418 -29.40 7.69 -1.06
C LYS A 418 -29.28 6.15 -1.08
N PRO A 419 -29.85 5.42 -0.10
CA PRO A 419 -29.66 3.98 0.04
C PRO A 419 -30.06 3.16 -1.20
N GLU A 420 -31.13 3.54 -1.91
CA GLU A 420 -31.52 2.86 -3.16
C GLU A 420 -30.48 2.99 -4.27
N LYS A 421 -29.79 4.14 -4.34
CA LYS A 421 -28.69 4.35 -5.29
C LYS A 421 -27.46 3.59 -4.84
N ALA A 422 -27.18 3.56 -3.53
CA ALA A 422 -26.08 2.78 -2.96
C ALA A 422 -26.21 1.30 -3.34
N LEU A 423 -27.40 0.72 -3.15
CA LEU A 423 -27.71 -0.67 -3.51
C LEU A 423 -27.39 -1.01 -4.98
N LYS A 424 -27.63 -0.08 -5.90
CA LYS A 424 -27.29 -0.26 -7.33
C LYS A 424 -25.78 -0.24 -7.55
N LEU A 425 -25.09 0.69 -6.89
CA LEU A 425 -23.64 0.88 -7.01
C LEU A 425 -22.83 -0.27 -6.39
N GLU A 426 -23.35 -0.97 -5.37
CA GLU A 426 -22.68 -2.14 -4.78
C GLU A 426 -22.38 -3.23 -5.81
N SER A 427 -23.25 -3.40 -6.80
CA SER A 427 -23.08 -4.43 -7.82
C SER A 427 -21.94 -4.14 -8.80
N ARG A 428 -21.82 -2.87 -9.23
CA ARG A 428 -20.87 -2.38 -10.25
C ARG A 428 -20.66 -0.90 -10.05
N SER A 429 -19.48 -0.53 -9.56
CA SER A 429 -19.10 0.87 -9.37
C SER A 429 -17.59 1.04 -9.40
N THR A 430 -17.20 2.25 -9.75
CA THR A 430 -15.85 2.76 -9.63
C THR A 430 -15.79 3.76 -8.47
N PRO A 431 -14.58 4.12 -7.97
CA PRO A 431 -14.46 5.19 -6.98
C PRO A 431 -15.12 6.50 -7.43
N ARG A 432 -15.08 6.79 -8.73
CA ARG A 432 -15.71 7.97 -9.33
C ARG A 432 -17.23 7.95 -9.16
N ASP A 433 -17.88 6.81 -9.36
CA ASP A 433 -19.34 6.69 -9.27
C ASP A 433 -19.84 7.00 -7.86
N TRP A 434 -19.11 6.53 -6.84
CA TRP A 434 -19.40 6.83 -5.44
C TRP A 434 -19.21 8.32 -5.14
N ILE A 435 -18.10 8.92 -5.57
CA ILE A 435 -17.81 10.35 -5.38
C ILE A 435 -18.88 11.22 -6.06
N GLU A 436 -19.27 10.90 -7.29
CA GLU A 436 -20.32 11.62 -7.99
C GLU A 436 -21.69 11.43 -7.29
N ALA A 437 -22.02 10.22 -6.86
CA ALA A 437 -23.25 9.94 -6.13
C ALA A 437 -23.34 10.65 -4.78
N ALA A 438 -22.21 10.83 -4.10
CA ALA A 438 -22.06 11.56 -2.84
C ALA A 438 -22.29 13.08 -2.99
N GLY A 439 -22.33 13.58 -4.23
CA GLY A 439 -22.43 15.01 -4.54
C GLY A 439 -21.06 15.70 -4.60
N TRP A 440 -19.97 14.94 -4.67
CA TRP A 440 -18.60 15.44 -4.62
C TRP A 440 -17.91 15.40 -5.98
N LYS A 441 -18.66 15.57 -7.08
CA LYS A 441 -18.11 15.56 -8.46
C LYS A 441 -16.92 16.51 -8.66
N ARG A 442 -16.87 17.63 -7.92
CA ARG A 442 -15.74 18.57 -7.97
C ARG A 442 -14.43 17.97 -7.43
N LEU A 443 -14.45 16.88 -6.66
CA LEU A 443 -13.25 16.14 -6.23
C LEU A 443 -12.63 15.27 -7.34
N ALA A 444 -13.15 15.32 -8.58
CA ALA A 444 -12.60 14.55 -9.70
C ALA A 444 -11.07 14.74 -9.92
N PRO A 445 -10.50 15.96 -9.83
CA PRO A 445 -9.04 16.14 -9.96
C PRO A 445 -8.26 15.46 -8.83
N LEU A 446 -8.75 15.57 -7.59
CA LEU A 446 -8.16 14.88 -6.44
C LEU A 446 -8.20 13.37 -6.65
N ASN A 447 -9.37 12.80 -6.98
CA ASN A 447 -9.51 11.36 -7.24
C ASN A 447 -8.61 10.89 -8.40
N SER A 448 -8.46 11.69 -9.46
CA SER A 448 -7.56 11.39 -10.57
C SER A 448 -6.10 11.37 -10.11
N ALA A 449 -5.67 12.38 -9.35
CA ALA A 449 -4.30 12.46 -8.83
C ALA A 449 -3.99 11.30 -7.86
N LEU A 450 -4.91 10.99 -6.94
CA LEU A 450 -4.78 9.83 -6.05
C LEU A 450 -4.79 8.50 -6.85
N GLY A 451 -5.50 8.45 -7.98
CA GLY A 451 -5.51 7.33 -8.91
C GLY A 451 -4.14 7.03 -9.54
N GLU A 452 -3.38 8.06 -9.92
CA GLU A 452 -2.02 7.91 -10.47
C GLU A 452 -1.05 7.28 -9.46
N PHE A 453 -1.25 7.53 -8.15
CA PHE A 453 -0.49 6.85 -7.10
C PHE A 453 -0.95 5.41 -6.87
N ALA A 454 -2.23 5.12 -7.12
CA ALA A 454 -2.85 3.82 -6.89
C ALA A 454 -2.61 2.80 -8.00
N HIS A 455 -2.35 3.24 -9.23
CA HIS A 455 -1.98 2.37 -10.33
C HIS A 455 -0.54 2.67 -10.69
N VAL A 456 0.40 1.84 -10.25
CA VAL A 456 1.83 2.04 -10.52
C VAL A 456 2.15 1.39 -11.86
N THR A 457 1.89 2.15 -12.92
CA THR A 457 2.17 1.77 -14.29
C THR A 457 3.51 2.35 -14.75
N SER A 458 4.09 1.77 -15.80
CA SER A 458 5.24 2.29 -16.52
C SER A 458 5.05 3.71 -17.07
N ARG A 459 3.80 4.21 -17.11
CA ARG A 459 3.43 5.55 -17.57
C ARG A 459 2.81 6.43 -16.47
N SER A 460 2.72 5.95 -15.22
CA SER A 460 2.17 6.74 -14.12
C SER A 460 3.04 7.95 -13.89
N ASP A 461 2.44 9.12 -13.99
CA ASP A 461 3.15 10.38 -13.83
C ASP A 461 2.90 10.92 -12.43
N TRP A 462 3.59 10.34 -11.46
CA TRP A 462 3.53 10.80 -10.07
C TRP A 462 3.96 12.26 -9.92
N ASN A 463 4.79 12.78 -10.84
CA ASN A 463 5.15 14.19 -10.82
C ASN A 463 3.97 15.06 -11.26
N ALA A 464 3.28 14.69 -12.35
CA ALA A 464 2.03 15.35 -12.73
C ALA A 464 0.98 15.23 -11.62
N ALA A 465 0.82 14.07 -11.00
CA ALA A 465 -0.11 13.89 -9.89
C ALA A 465 0.23 14.82 -8.71
N ARG A 466 1.51 14.98 -8.33
CA ARG A 466 1.95 15.95 -7.33
C ARG A 466 1.64 17.39 -7.71
N LEU A 467 1.81 17.76 -8.98
CA LEU A 467 1.45 19.09 -9.47
C LEU A 467 -0.06 19.32 -9.33
N VAL A 468 -0.89 18.34 -9.69
CA VAL A 468 -2.34 18.42 -9.45
C VAL A 468 -2.64 18.60 -7.96
N LEU A 469 -2.03 17.79 -7.07
CA LEU A 469 -2.22 17.94 -5.63
C LEU A 469 -1.77 19.32 -5.14
N THR A 470 -0.75 19.91 -5.76
CA THR A 470 -0.26 21.25 -5.43
C THR A 470 -1.30 22.31 -5.81
N ASP A 471 -1.80 22.23 -7.03
CA ASP A 471 -2.68 23.24 -7.64
C ASP A 471 -4.09 23.28 -7.05
N ILE A 472 -4.53 22.19 -6.42
CA ILE A 472 -5.85 22.08 -5.78
C ILE A 472 -5.89 22.51 -4.31
N GLN A 473 -4.75 22.92 -3.74
CA GLN A 473 -4.71 23.48 -2.39
C GLN A 473 -5.42 24.84 -2.32
N ASP A 474 -5.66 25.34 -1.12
CA ASP A 474 -6.27 26.67 -0.92
C ASP A 474 -5.34 27.83 -1.34
N SER A 475 -4.02 27.59 -1.32
CA SER A 475 -3.00 28.60 -1.66
C SER A 475 -1.90 27.98 -2.53
N PRO A 476 -2.25 27.56 -3.77
CA PRO A 476 -1.33 26.86 -4.67
C PRO A 476 -0.15 27.73 -5.14
N GLU A 477 -0.26 29.05 -5.02
CA GLU A 477 0.77 30.03 -5.39
C GLU A 477 1.89 30.18 -4.37
N ARG A 478 1.76 29.63 -3.15
CA ARG A 478 2.83 29.70 -2.15
C ARG A 478 4.02 28.86 -2.61
N ASP A 479 5.23 29.36 -2.36
CA ASP A 479 6.48 28.65 -2.72
C ASP A 479 6.61 27.28 -2.03
N ASP A 480 5.93 27.11 -0.89
CA ASP A 480 5.91 25.87 -0.11
C ASP A 480 4.81 24.87 -0.53
N ALA A 481 3.89 25.28 -1.41
CA ALA A 481 2.74 24.46 -1.79
C ALA A 481 3.13 23.05 -2.30
N PRO A 482 4.20 22.87 -3.11
CA PRO A 482 4.63 21.53 -3.53
C PRO A 482 4.99 20.59 -2.38
N PHE A 483 5.45 21.14 -1.25
CA PHE A 483 5.88 20.37 -0.07
C PHE A 483 4.70 20.02 0.83
N THR A 484 3.64 20.84 0.86
CA THR A 484 2.45 20.64 1.69
C THR A 484 1.30 19.92 0.98
N ALA A 485 1.39 19.69 -0.34
CA ALA A 485 0.31 19.13 -1.16
C ALA A 485 -0.27 17.81 -0.64
N ARG A 486 0.60 16.84 -0.31
CA ARG A 486 0.18 15.54 0.23
C ARG A 486 -0.49 15.67 1.61
N ARG A 487 0.06 16.53 2.47
CA ARG A 487 -0.51 16.86 3.79
C ARG A 487 -1.92 17.45 3.63
N SER A 488 -2.07 18.46 2.78
CA SER A 488 -3.34 19.13 2.51
C SER A 488 -4.40 18.18 1.93
N SER A 489 -3.97 17.19 1.13
CA SER A 489 -4.86 16.16 0.57
C SER A 489 -5.33 15.19 1.67
N LEU A 490 -4.41 14.75 2.54
CA LEU A 490 -4.72 13.91 3.70
C LEU A 490 -5.67 14.63 4.67
N GLU A 491 -5.41 15.90 4.99
CA GLU A 491 -6.27 16.74 5.83
C GLU A 491 -7.67 16.87 5.24
N LEU A 492 -7.80 17.18 3.95
CA LEU A 492 -9.11 17.29 3.29
C LEU A 492 -9.92 15.99 3.37
N VAL A 493 -9.33 14.86 3.00
CA VAL A 493 -10.04 13.57 3.02
C VAL A 493 -10.39 13.17 4.46
N THR A 494 -9.51 13.45 5.42
CA THR A 494 -9.78 13.19 6.84
C THR A 494 -10.92 14.05 7.37
N SER A 495 -10.97 15.34 7.02
CA SER A 495 -12.07 16.23 7.41
C SER A 495 -13.40 15.78 6.80
N LEU A 496 -13.41 15.35 5.52
CA LEU A 496 -14.61 14.79 4.88
C LEU A 496 -15.11 13.54 5.62
N LEU A 497 -14.21 12.67 6.04
CA LEU A 497 -14.55 11.49 6.84
C LEU A 497 -15.07 11.87 8.22
N ALA A 498 -14.41 12.79 8.91
CA ALA A 498 -14.80 13.24 10.25
C ALA A 498 -16.21 13.86 10.25
N ILE A 499 -16.52 14.70 9.26
CA ILE A 499 -17.88 15.25 9.06
C ILE A 499 -18.88 14.12 8.84
N GLU A 500 -18.56 13.15 7.97
CA GLU A 500 -19.46 12.04 7.70
C GLU A 500 -19.65 11.15 8.94
N VAL A 501 -18.63 10.93 9.76
CA VAL A 501 -18.73 10.20 11.04
C VAL A 501 -19.71 10.87 12.01
N CYS A 502 -19.65 12.19 12.16
CA CYS A 502 -20.63 12.93 12.98
C CYS A 502 -22.06 12.73 12.45
N GLU A 503 -22.22 12.82 11.14
CA GLU A 503 -23.51 12.65 10.47
C GLU A 503 -24.09 11.23 10.56
N GLN A 504 -23.24 10.20 10.49
CA GLN A 504 -23.65 8.81 10.71
C GLN A 504 -24.10 8.59 12.15
N ASN A 505 -23.37 9.15 13.12
CA ASN A 505 -23.73 9.08 14.53
C ASN A 505 -25.02 9.82 14.84
N GLN A 506 -25.41 10.84 14.08
CA GLN A 506 -26.66 11.56 14.30
C GLN A 506 -27.87 10.61 14.26
N ALA A 507 -27.82 9.58 13.40
CA ALA A 507 -28.87 8.57 13.29
C ALA A 507 -28.77 7.47 14.37
N LEU A 508 -27.55 7.16 14.85
CA LEU A 508 -27.31 6.15 15.88
C LEU A 508 -27.57 6.68 17.29
N SER A 509 -27.03 7.86 17.61
CA SER A 509 -27.13 8.55 18.89
C SER A 509 -26.76 10.04 18.74
N PRO A 510 -27.76 10.95 18.80
CA PRO A 510 -27.52 12.40 18.72
C PRO A 510 -26.49 12.91 19.75
N SER A 511 -26.54 12.42 20.99
CA SER A 511 -25.60 12.84 22.04
C SER A 511 -24.15 12.45 21.74
N ILE A 512 -23.92 11.30 21.10
CA ILE A 512 -22.58 10.90 20.66
C ILE A 512 -22.14 11.77 19.48
N ALA A 513 -23.04 12.05 18.54
CA ALA A 513 -22.74 12.93 17.41
C ALA A 513 -22.31 14.33 17.88
N ASP A 514 -23.03 14.92 18.83
CA ASP A 514 -22.72 16.24 19.39
C ASP A 514 -21.37 16.23 20.13
N ALA A 515 -21.11 15.21 20.96
CA ALA A 515 -19.82 15.06 21.65
C ALA A 515 -18.65 14.88 20.66
N LEU A 516 -18.85 14.12 19.58
CA LEU A 516 -17.84 13.95 18.53
C LEU A 516 -17.60 15.26 17.75
N ARG A 517 -18.65 16.04 17.46
CA ARG A 517 -18.50 17.36 16.82
C ARG A 517 -17.70 18.31 17.73
N GLU A 518 -18.04 18.36 19.02
CA GLU A 518 -17.31 19.16 20.00
C GLU A 518 -15.83 18.75 20.06
N LEU A 519 -15.54 17.45 20.19
CA LEU A 519 -14.19 16.91 20.18
C LEU A 519 -13.44 17.28 18.89
N PHE A 520 -14.06 17.05 17.72
CA PHE A 520 -13.44 17.33 16.42
C PHE A 520 -13.19 18.81 16.18
N HIS A 521 -14.04 19.70 16.69
CA HIS A 521 -13.75 21.12 16.70
C HIS A 521 -12.62 21.50 17.66
N GLU A 522 -12.59 20.92 18.86
CA GLU A 522 -11.54 21.19 19.85
C GLU A 522 -10.16 20.77 19.34
N VAL A 523 -10.07 19.60 18.71
CA VAL A 523 -8.81 19.09 18.14
C VAL A 523 -8.52 19.64 16.74
N GLY A 524 -9.44 20.38 16.12
CA GLY A 524 -9.22 20.98 14.79
C GLY A 524 -9.29 20.01 13.61
N ALA A 525 -10.08 18.92 13.70
CA ALA A 525 -10.30 17.99 12.58
C ALA A 525 -11.06 18.65 11.42
N PHE A 526 -11.89 19.65 11.71
CA PHE A 526 -12.53 20.54 10.74
C PHE A 526 -12.99 21.85 11.43
N PRO A 527 -13.13 22.96 10.68
CA PRO A 527 -13.55 24.23 11.26
C PRO A 527 -15.03 24.23 11.68
N GLN A 528 -15.43 25.22 12.48
CA GLN A 528 -16.80 25.38 13.00
C GLN A 528 -17.87 25.47 11.90
N ASP A 529 -17.54 26.03 10.74
CA ASP A 529 -18.45 26.08 9.58
C ASP A 529 -18.08 24.96 8.58
N GLU A 530 -18.52 23.75 8.89
CA GLU A 530 -18.25 22.53 8.12
C GLU A 530 -18.67 22.67 6.65
N ALA A 531 -19.89 23.20 6.42
CA ALA A 531 -20.46 23.33 5.09
C ALA A 531 -19.66 24.32 4.23
N ARG A 532 -19.28 25.46 4.81
CA ARG A 532 -18.44 26.44 4.14
C ARG A 532 -17.05 25.90 3.85
N PHE A 533 -16.45 25.17 4.78
CA PHE A 533 -15.14 24.56 4.56
C PHE A 533 -15.15 23.60 3.38
N VAL A 534 -16.11 22.68 3.33
CA VAL A 534 -16.25 21.76 2.20
C VAL A 534 -16.47 22.54 0.91
N GLU A 535 -17.36 23.55 0.90
CA GLU A 535 -17.63 24.33 -0.32
C GLU A 535 -16.42 25.15 -0.78
N ASP A 536 -15.67 25.77 0.14
CA ASP A 536 -14.47 26.55 -0.18
C ASP A 536 -13.38 25.63 -0.77
N ARG A 537 -13.16 24.44 -0.20
CA ARG A 537 -12.24 23.41 -0.76
C ARG A 537 -12.68 22.93 -2.13
N LEU A 538 -13.98 22.65 -2.31
CA LEU A 538 -14.53 22.25 -3.60
C LEU A 538 -14.42 23.38 -4.64
N ARG A 539 -14.50 24.65 -4.22
CA ARG A 539 -14.34 25.82 -5.09
C ARG A 539 -12.89 25.97 -5.54
N ALA A 540 -11.91 25.77 -4.64
CA ALA A 540 -10.49 25.78 -4.99
C ALA A 540 -10.16 24.72 -6.05
N ILE A 541 -10.64 23.49 -5.86
CA ILE A 541 -10.48 22.40 -6.84
C ILE A 541 -11.16 22.73 -8.17
N HIS A 542 -12.34 23.34 -8.14
CA HIS A 542 -13.03 23.74 -9.36
C HIS A 542 -12.27 24.83 -10.13
N ALA A 543 -11.68 25.80 -9.43
CA ALA A 543 -10.87 26.85 -10.05
C ALA A 543 -9.65 26.26 -10.79
N TYR A 544 -9.04 25.20 -10.26
CA TYR A 544 -8.00 24.44 -10.99
C TYR A 544 -8.53 23.88 -12.32
N GLN A 545 -9.71 23.23 -12.32
CA GLN A 545 -10.28 22.65 -13.53
C GLN A 545 -10.47 23.69 -14.63
N THR A 546 -11.00 24.87 -14.28
CA THR A 546 -11.20 25.97 -15.25
C THR A 546 -9.88 26.49 -15.81
N ARG A 547 -8.84 26.65 -14.98
CA ARG A 547 -7.50 27.07 -15.43
C ARG A 547 -6.86 26.07 -16.39
N SER A 548 -7.00 24.77 -16.09
CA SER A 548 -6.44 23.70 -16.91
C SER A 548 -7.10 23.62 -18.29
N THR A 549 -8.43 23.78 -18.37
CA THR A 549 -9.16 23.81 -19.66
C THR A 549 -8.78 25.00 -20.53
N ASP A 550 -8.51 26.16 -19.92
CA ASP A 550 -8.12 27.38 -20.64
C ASP A 550 -6.69 27.32 -21.19
N GLN A 551 -5.80 26.55 -20.53
CA GLN A 551 -4.43 26.32 -21.01
C GLN A 551 -4.39 25.29 -22.14
N GLY A 552 -5.17 24.20 -22.03
CA GLY A 552 -5.23 23.15 -23.06
C GLY A 552 -5.90 23.56 -24.37
N SER A 553 -6.68 24.65 -24.39
CA SER A 553 -7.29 25.19 -25.61
C SER A 553 -6.40 26.15 -26.40
N LYS A 554 -5.24 26.53 -25.85
CA LYS A 554 -4.26 27.45 -26.48
C LYS A 554 -3.02 26.75 -27.03
N SER A 555 -2.87 25.45 -26.81
CA SER A 555 -1.86 24.56 -27.40
C SER A 555 -2.47 23.76 -28.54
#